data_AF-A0A935E386-F1
#
_entry.id   AF-A0A935E386-F1
#
_cell.length_a   1.000
_cell.length_b   1.000
_cell.length_c   1.000
_cell.angle_alpha   90.00
_cell.angle_beta   90.00
_cell.angle_gamma   90.00
#
_symmetry.space_group_name_H-M   'P 1'
#
loop_
_entity.id
_entity.type
_entity.pdbx_description
1 polymer ?
#
loop_
_entity_poly.entity_id
_entity_poly.type
_entity_poly.pdbx_seq_one_letter_code
_entity_poly.pdbx_strand_id
1 'polypeptide(L)'
;MAQLSSSITVSPTTTTTYNVTVTDGKGCQASTSVTVTVNPLPKITISGDTEICAGECTTLTATGGATYEWGNVGSNGYECNGAFFVGGLQGGEPQNLYNMTGTQLREIGPLGTNNVNGIAYYCQANSTPHIYGMRMKGNSITDATRADLVQIDPRTGATVILGEIPQPPNPYGLTGTTGIMGYIGEATRGGKYYFPAVSALINPVTFAIIDYSIFLGEIDLNNHGNGGNVVYRAISILPTCRPYMDACIGAFQQYALNPGSREPSGEFRTGH
;
A
#
# COMPACT_ATOMS: atom_id res chain seq x y z
N MET A 1 40.86 16.57 -32.26
CA MET A 1 40.71 17.86 -32.98
C MET A 1 41.32 18.94 -32.11
N ALA A 2 42.27 19.72 -32.62
CA ALA A 2 42.81 20.87 -31.90
C ALA A 2 41.81 22.03 -32.02
N GLN A 3 41.35 22.56 -30.90
CA GLN A 3 40.37 23.65 -30.83
C GLN A 3 41.10 24.94 -30.42
N LEU A 4 40.91 26.01 -31.18
CA LEU A 4 41.50 27.34 -30.94
C LEU A 4 40.41 28.29 -30.46
N SER A 5 40.20 28.38 -29.15
CA SER A 5 39.32 29.38 -28.51
C SER A 5 39.98 29.93 -27.25
N SER A 6 39.64 31.16 -26.86
CA SER A 6 40.19 31.83 -25.66
C SER A 6 39.78 31.16 -24.34
N SER A 7 38.78 30.28 -24.39
CA SER A 7 38.37 29.40 -23.29
C SER A 7 37.81 28.10 -23.86
N ILE A 8 38.08 26.98 -23.21
CA ILE A 8 37.51 25.66 -23.50
C ILE A 8 36.96 25.12 -22.19
N THR A 9 35.67 24.78 -22.15
CA THR A 9 35.04 24.12 -21.01
C THR A 9 35.14 22.61 -21.20
N VAL A 10 35.70 21.91 -20.22
CA VAL A 10 35.89 20.46 -20.23
C VAL A 10 35.32 19.84 -18.96
N SER A 11 34.71 18.65 -19.09
CA SER A 11 34.15 17.89 -17.96
C SER A 11 34.69 16.45 -18.00
N PRO A 12 35.98 16.22 -17.69
CA PRO A 12 36.58 14.89 -17.74
C PRO A 12 35.93 13.96 -16.71
N THR A 13 35.68 12.71 -17.10
CA THR A 13 35.14 11.66 -16.21
C THR A 13 36.24 10.86 -15.50
N THR A 14 37.50 11.01 -15.92
CA THR A 14 38.71 10.44 -15.30
C THR A 14 39.80 11.49 -15.25
N THR A 15 40.77 11.34 -14.34
CA THR A 15 41.91 12.26 -14.25
C THR A 15 42.58 12.44 -15.60
N THR A 16 42.56 13.68 -16.11
CA THR A 16 42.99 14.00 -17.48
C THR A 16 43.97 15.16 -17.44
N THR A 17 45.11 15.00 -18.13
CA THR A 17 46.08 16.09 -18.33
C THR A 17 45.78 16.77 -19.65
N TYR A 18 45.51 18.08 -19.60
CA TYR A 18 45.33 18.92 -20.77
C TYR A 18 46.63 19.62 -21.08
N ASN A 19 47.11 19.46 -22.31
CA ASN A 19 48.30 20.16 -22.82
C ASN A 19 47.84 21.29 -23.74
N VAL A 20 48.36 22.49 -23.49
CA VAL A 20 48.19 23.65 -24.35
C VAL A 20 49.54 23.93 -25.00
N THR A 21 49.58 23.89 -26.32
CA THR A 21 50.73 24.31 -27.10
C THR A 21 50.36 25.57 -27.85
N VAL A 22 51.16 26.61 -27.68
CA VAL A 22 51.06 27.87 -28.41
C VAL A 22 52.23 27.95 -29.38
N THR A 23 51.94 28.20 -30.65
CA THR A 23 52.94 28.44 -31.68
C THR A 23 52.85 29.90 -32.11
N ASP A 24 53.95 30.64 -32.06
CA ASP A 24 53.97 32.01 -32.56
C ASP A 24 54.07 32.05 -34.10
N GLY A 25 53.91 33.25 -34.69
CA GLY A 25 53.99 33.43 -36.14
C GLY A 25 55.37 33.17 -36.77
N LYS A 26 56.40 32.91 -35.95
CA LYS A 26 57.76 32.54 -36.39
C LYS A 26 58.04 31.04 -36.21
N GLY A 27 57.06 30.28 -35.73
CA GLY A 27 57.15 28.83 -35.55
C GLY A 27 57.72 28.39 -34.20
N CYS A 28 58.00 29.31 -33.26
CA CYS A 28 58.43 28.95 -31.91
C CYS A 28 57.23 28.41 -31.12
N GLN A 29 57.40 27.26 -30.47
CA GLN A 29 56.37 26.62 -29.66
C GLN A 29 56.69 26.75 -28.18
N ALA A 30 55.68 27.08 -27.39
CA ALA A 30 55.68 26.94 -25.94
C ALA A 30 54.51 26.05 -25.55
N SER A 31 54.75 25.12 -24.61
CA SER A 31 53.69 24.26 -24.08
C SER A 31 53.57 24.41 -22.57
N THR A 32 52.35 24.28 -22.08
CA THR A 32 52.03 24.18 -20.65
C THR A 32 50.98 23.10 -20.46
N SER A 33 50.93 22.51 -19.28
CA SER A 33 49.96 21.47 -18.96
C SER A 33 49.21 21.77 -17.67
N VAL A 34 47.97 21.31 -17.60
CA VAL A 34 47.15 21.33 -16.40
C VAL A 34 46.56 19.93 -16.20
N THR A 35 46.77 19.35 -15.02
CA THR A 35 46.15 18.08 -14.65
C THR A 35 44.86 18.36 -13.90
N VAL A 36 43.74 17.90 -14.45
CA VAL A 36 42.46 17.90 -13.75
C VAL A 36 42.32 16.55 -13.06
N THR A 37 42.48 16.54 -11.74
CA THR A 37 42.32 15.33 -10.91
C THR A 37 40.85 15.07 -10.63
N VAL A 38 40.34 13.95 -11.14
CA VAL A 38 38.99 13.47 -10.83
C VAL A 38 39.12 12.43 -9.72
N ASN A 39 38.66 12.79 -8.53
CA ASN A 39 38.65 11.86 -7.41
C ASN A 39 37.53 10.84 -7.60
N PRO A 40 37.81 9.53 -7.51
CA PRO A 40 36.75 8.53 -7.55
C PRO A 40 35.79 8.73 -6.36
N LEU A 41 34.51 8.45 -6.58
CA LEU A 41 33.55 8.44 -5.49
C LEU A 41 33.97 7.43 -4.41
N PRO A 42 33.83 7.76 -3.12
CA PRO A 42 34.12 6.81 -2.06
C PRO A 42 33.28 5.54 -2.25
N LYS A 43 33.93 4.38 -2.21
CA LYS A 43 33.23 3.10 -2.24
C LYS A 43 32.74 2.77 -0.83
N ILE A 44 31.45 2.96 -0.61
CA ILE A 44 30.80 2.62 0.66
C ILE A 44 30.55 1.12 0.72
N THR A 45 30.90 0.50 1.85
CA THR A 45 30.63 -0.93 2.10
C THR A 45 30.03 -1.10 3.49
N ILE A 46 28.98 -1.91 3.58
CA ILE A 46 28.38 -2.35 4.85
C ILE A 46 28.65 -3.85 4.97
N SER A 47 29.18 -4.27 6.11
CA SER A 47 29.50 -5.67 6.43
C SER A 47 28.89 -6.08 7.76
N GLY A 48 28.54 -7.36 7.88
CA GLY A 48 27.92 -7.98 9.04
C GLY A 48 26.95 -9.06 8.58
N ASP A 49 26.24 -9.68 9.53
CA ASP A 49 25.28 -10.72 9.19
C ASP A 49 24.02 -10.08 8.59
N THR A 50 23.66 -10.48 7.37
CA THR A 50 22.43 -10.00 6.71
C THR A 50 21.19 -10.80 7.14
N GLU A 51 21.41 -11.94 7.80
CA GLU A 51 20.38 -12.81 8.35
C GLU A 51 20.84 -13.27 9.74
N ILE A 52 19.95 -13.17 10.73
CA ILE A 52 20.18 -13.63 12.09
C ILE A 52 18.95 -14.38 12.60
N CYS A 53 19.12 -15.29 13.55
CA CYS A 53 18.00 -15.96 14.18
C CYS A 53 17.25 -15.01 15.13
N ALA A 54 15.96 -15.28 15.36
CA ALA A 54 15.16 -14.49 16.28
C ALA A 54 15.78 -14.52 17.71
N GLY A 55 16.05 -13.34 18.26
CA GLY A 55 16.67 -13.16 19.58
C GLY A 55 18.19 -13.02 19.56
N GLU A 56 18.84 -13.16 18.41
CA GLU A 56 20.27 -12.88 18.26
C GLU A 56 20.54 -11.39 18.03
N CYS A 57 21.80 -10.99 18.22
CA CYS A 57 22.28 -9.65 17.91
C CYS A 57 23.43 -9.78 16.92
N THR A 58 23.49 -8.87 15.94
CA THR A 58 24.65 -8.72 15.05
C THR A 58 25.16 -7.28 15.08
N THR A 59 26.39 -7.09 14.62
CA THR A 59 27.01 -5.77 14.48
C THR A 59 27.23 -5.49 13.00
N LEU A 60 26.58 -4.44 12.50
CA LEU A 60 26.85 -3.92 11.17
C LEU A 60 27.96 -2.87 11.23
N THR A 61 28.91 -2.95 10.31
CA THR A 61 30.04 -2.03 10.19
C THR A 61 30.00 -1.35 8.82
N ALA A 62 30.05 -0.02 8.81
CA ALA A 62 30.10 0.79 7.59
C ALA A 62 31.50 1.37 7.40
N THR A 63 32.00 1.33 6.17
CA THR A 63 33.33 1.86 5.81
C THR A 63 33.28 2.65 4.50
N GLY A 64 34.27 3.51 4.27
CA GLY A 64 34.42 4.32 3.05
C GLY A 64 33.86 5.75 3.11
N GLY A 65 33.09 6.10 4.14
CA GLY A 65 32.59 7.46 4.39
C GLY A 65 33.44 8.25 5.39
N ALA A 66 33.27 9.58 5.40
CA ALA A 66 33.90 10.46 6.39
C ALA A 66 33.06 10.57 7.68
N THR A 67 31.74 10.47 7.54
CA THR A 67 30.75 10.49 8.63
C THR A 67 29.71 9.43 8.32
N TYR A 68 29.24 8.72 9.36
CA TYR A 68 28.22 7.69 9.22
C TYR A 68 27.07 8.01 10.15
N GLU A 69 25.87 8.08 9.58
CA GLU A 69 24.62 8.13 10.34
C GLU A 69 23.93 6.78 10.18
N TRP A 70 23.83 6.04 11.28
CA TRP A 70 23.01 4.84 11.35
C TRP A 70 21.60 5.27 11.71
N GLY A 71 20.75 5.40 10.71
CA GLY A 71 19.31 5.53 10.92
C GLY A 71 18.70 4.17 11.21
N ASN A 72 17.84 4.09 12.22
CA ASN A 72 16.72 3.17 12.10
C ASN A 72 15.92 3.61 10.88
N VAL A 73 15.33 2.69 10.12
CA VAL A 73 14.14 3.03 9.32
C VAL A 73 13.10 3.54 10.34
N GLY A 74 12.74 4.82 10.51
CA GLY A 74 13.17 6.09 9.94
C GLY A 74 13.15 7.19 11.02
N SER A 75 13.91 8.26 10.80
CA SER A 75 13.98 9.47 11.64
C SER A 75 12.71 10.35 11.63
N ASN A 76 11.56 9.80 11.23
CA ASN A 76 10.24 10.42 11.38
C ASN A 76 9.32 9.67 12.37
N GLY A 77 9.86 8.73 13.14
CA GLY A 77 9.13 8.08 14.24
C GLY A 77 7.97 7.17 13.82
N TYR A 78 7.86 6.82 12.54
CA TYR A 78 6.94 5.79 12.06
C TYR A 78 7.69 4.83 11.16
N GLU A 79 7.78 3.58 11.59
CA GLU A 79 8.22 2.50 10.75
C GLU A 79 7.13 2.21 9.72
N CYS A 80 7.51 1.92 8.48
CA CYS A 80 6.59 1.31 7.52
C CYS A 80 6.22 -0.14 7.89
N ASN A 81 6.51 -0.56 9.13
CA ASN A 81 6.26 -1.86 9.69
C ASN A 81 5.25 -1.73 10.84
N GLY A 82 4.11 -2.37 10.70
CA GLY A 82 3.08 -2.43 11.73
C GLY A 82 1.89 -3.23 11.24
N ALA A 83 1.34 -4.09 12.08
CA ALA A 83 0.06 -4.75 11.80
C ALA A 83 -1.03 -3.95 12.51
N PHE A 84 -1.84 -3.25 11.71
CA PHE A 84 -2.99 -2.51 12.22
C PHE A 84 -4.23 -3.40 12.19
N PHE A 85 -5.09 -3.19 13.17
CA PHE A 85 -6.37 -3.91 13.28
C PHE A 85 -7.47 -2.93 13.68
N VAL A 86 -8.65 -3.09 13.08
CA VAL A 86 -9.87 -2.44 13.54
C VAL A 86 -10.62 -3.43 14.42
N GLY A 87 -10.73 -3.08 15.70
CA GLY A 87 -11.43 -3.88 16.69
C GLY A 87 -12.66 -3.17 17.23
N GLY A 88 -13.63 -3.92 17.73
CA GLY A 88 -14.83 -3.36 18.33
C GLY A 88 -16.03 -4.29 18.17
N LEU A 89 -17.16 -3.86 18.74
CA LEU A 89 -18.44 -4.51 18.50
C LEU A 89 -18.90 -4.18 17.07
N GLN A 90 -19.52 -5.14 16.41
CA GLN A 90 -20.03 -4.96 15.05
C GLN A 90 -21.50 -4.52 15.07
N GLY A 91 -21.97 -3.97 13.94
CA GLY A 91 -23.37 -3.57 13.77
C GLY A 91 -23.65 -2.10 14.10
N GLY A 92 -22.71 -1.20 13.79
CA GLY A 92 -22.86 0.23 14.10
C GLY A 92 -22.44 0.60 15.52
N GLU A 93 -21.81 -0.31 16.25
CA GLU A 93 -21.21 -0.03 17.55
C GLU A 93 -19.81 0.62 17.41
N PRO A 94 -19.28 1.25 18.46
CA PRO A 94 -17.97 1.87 18.41
C PRO A 94 -16.85 0.88 18.08
N GLN A 95 -16.04 1.25 17.09
CA GLN A 95 -14.79 0.59 16.74
C GLN A 95 -13.60 1.47 17.09
N ASN A 96 -12.47 0.83 17.34
CA ASN A 96 -11.20 1.48 17.67
C ASN A 96 -10.09 0.93 16.76
N LEU A 97 -9.10 1.78 16.51
CA LEU A 97 -7.89 1.40 15.79
C LEU A 97 -6.86 0.88 16.80
N TYR A 98 -6.25 -0.25 16.47
CA TYR A 98 -5.18 -0.85 17.22
C TYR A 98 -3.94 -1.05 16.35
N ASN A 99 -2.77 -0.98 16.99
CA ASN A 99 -1.50 -1.36 16.40
C ASN A 99 -0.93 -2.56 17.18
N MET A 100 -0.41 -3.55 16.46
CA MET A 100 0.34 -4.66 17.02
C MET A 100 1.84 -4.38 16.92
N THR A 101 2.51 -4.33 18.07
CA THR A 101 3.96 -4.25 18.18
C THR A 101 4.46 -5.48 18.93
N GLY A 102 5.10 -6.42 18.21
CA GLY A 102 5.42 -7.74 18.75
C GLY A 102 4.14 -8.53 19.08
N THR A 103 3.99 -8.94 20.35
CA THR A 103 2.79 -9.66 20.85
C THR A 103 1.79 -8.76 21.57
N GLN A 104 2.05 -7.45 21.65
CA GLN A 104 1.21 -6.51 22.38
C GLN A 104 0.29 -5.75 21.43
N LEU A 105 -1.00 -5.70 21.79
CA LEU A 105 -2.00 -4.88 21.13
C LEU A 105 -2.09 -3.53 21.86
N ARG A 106 -1.88 -2.44 21.13
CA ARG A 106 -1.99 -1.08 21.65
C ARG A 106 -3.11 -0.33 20.95
N GLU A 107 -4.02 0.23 21.73
CA GLU A 107 -5.07 1.11 21.22
C GLU A 107 -4.49 2.47 20.78
N ILE A 108 -4.89 2.93 19.60
CA ILE A 108 -4.49 4.22 19.04
C ILE A 108 -5.57 5.27 19.27
N GLY A 109 -6.83 4.93 18.98
CA GLY A 109 -7.95 5.85 19.13
C GLY A 109 -9.26 5.32 18.57
N PRO A 110 -10.38 5.99 18.87
CA PRO A 110 -11.69 5.57 18.40
C PRO A 110 -11.85 5.87 16.91
N LEU A 111 -12.38 4.90 16.18
CA LEU A 111 -12.99 5.09 14.86
C LEU A 111 -14.48 5.41 14.98
N GLY A 112 -15.09 5.29 16.16
CA GLY A 112 -16.54 5.51 16.34
C GLY A 112 -17.37 4.45 15.62
N THR A 113 -18.61 4.79 15.26
CA THR A 113 -19.57 3.87 14.60
C THR A 113 -19.37 3.81 13.08
N ASN A 114 -18.12 3.93 12.64
CA ASN A 114 -17.78 4.07 11.23
C ASN A 114 -17.83 2.76 10.44
N ASN A 115 -18.02 1.60 11.08
CA ASN A 115 -18.13 0.28 10.42
C ASN A 115 -17.03 0.06 9.35
N VAL A 116 -15.79 0.33 9.73
CA VAL A 116 -14.63 0.19 8.83
C VAL A 116 -14.15 -1.26 8.88
N ASN A 117 -14.04 -1.87 7.70
CA ASN A 117 -13.45 -3.18 7.52
C ASN A 117 -12.46 -3.18 6.34
N GLY A 118 -11.72 -4.29 6.18
CA GLY A 118 -10.75 -4.45 5.11
C GLY A 118 -9.73 -3.31 5.09
N ILE A 119 -8.87 -3.24 6.10
CA ILE A 119 -7.86 -2.19 6.17
C ILE A 119 -6.55 -2.62 5.51
N ALA A 120 -5.90 -1.68 4.83
CA ALA A 120 -4.53 -1.84 4.36
C ALA A 120 -3.69 -0.64 4.74
N TYR A 121 -2.44 -0.91 5.07
CA TYR A 121 -1.45 0.11 5.39
C TYR A 121 -0.66 0.47 4.15
N TYR A 122 -0.62 1.76 3.80
CA TYR A 122 0.16 2.23 2.66
C TYR A 122 0.95 3.49 3.02
N CYS A 123 2.24 3.47 2.71
CA CYS A 123 3.16 4.57 2.97
C CYS A 123 3.84 4.98 1.66
N GLN A 124 3.54 6.19 1.19
CA GLN A 124 4.30 6.80 0.09
C GLN A 124 5.67 7.23 0.63
N ALA A 125 6.72 7.06 -0.18
CA ALA A 125 8.06 7.49 0.21
C ALA A 125 8.04 8.97 0.65
N ASN A 126 8.52 9.25 1.86
CA ASN A 126 8.59 10.58 2.48
C ASN A 126 7.26 11.23 2.89
N SER A 127 6.15 10.48 2.90
CA SER A 127 4.83 10.99 3.32
C SER A 127 4.42 10.49 4.71
N THR A 128 3.38 11.11 5.27
CA THR A 128 2.73 10.61 6.47
C THR A 128 2.10 9.24 6.16
N PRO A 129 2.31 8.20 6.99
CA PRO A 129 1.69 6.92 6.75
C PRO A 129 0.17 7.03 6.87
N HIS A 130 -0.55 6.32 6.02
CA HIS A 130 -2.00 6.30 6.03
C HIS A 130 -2.53 4.87 5.98
N ILE A 131 -3.60 4.64 6.73
CA ILE A 131 -4.37 3.40 6.64
C ILE A 131 -5.56 3.67 5.74
N TYR A 132 -5.80 2.81 4.78
CA TYR A 132 -6.97 2.86 3.92
C TYR A 132 -7.91 1.73 4.31
N GLY A 133 -9.20 1.97 4.26
CA GLY A 133 -10.21 0.97 4.61
C GLY A 133 -11.51 1.20 3.88
N MET A 134 -12.44 0.28 4.07
CA MET A 134 -13.79 0.35 3.52
C MET A 134 -14.80 0.57 4.62
N ARG A 135 -15.57 1.64 4.50
CA ARG A 135 -16.72 1.91 5.36
C ARG A 135 -17.99 1.45 4.67
N MET A 136 -18.67 0.44 5.23
CA MET A 136 -19.98 0.04 4.71
C MET A 136 -21.02 1.15 4.93
N LYS A 137 -22.01 1.24 4.04
CA LYS A 137 -23.02 2.30 4.09
C LYS A 137 -24.33 1.83 4.68
N GLY A 138 -24.87 2.64 5.60
CA GLY A 138 -26.24 2.53 6.10
C GLY A 138 -26.58 1.19 6.76
N ASN A 139 -27.86 1.07 7.14
CA ASN A 139 -28.44 -0.15 7.72
C ASN A 139 -29.58 -0.68 6.84
N SER A 140 -29.63 -0.28 5.58
CA SER A 140 -30.62 -0.72 4.59
C SER A 140 -29.98 -1.73 3.63
N ILE A 141 -30.77 -2.65 3.07
CA ILE A 141 -30.26 -3.62 2.10
C ILE A 141 -29.65 -2.94 0.86
N THR A 142 -30.17 -1.78 0.49
CA THR A 142 -29.72 -0.98 -0.67
C THR A 142 -28.42 -0.24 -0.42
N ASP A 143 -28.13 0.10 0.84
CA ASP A 143 -26.90 0.80 1.21
C ASP A 143 -25.81 -0.18 1.67
N ALA A 144 -26.18 -1.31 2.29
CA ALA A 144 -25.25 -2.31 2.82
C ALA A 144 -24.38 -2.99 1.74
N THR A 145 -24.77 -2.90 0.47
CA THR A 145 -23.98 -3.38 -0.67
C THR A 145 -22.92 -2.38 -1.13
N ARG A 146 -22.95 -1.14 -0.62
CA ARG A 146 -22.06 -0.03 -0.97
C ARG A 146 -21.02 0.22 0.11
N ALA A 147 -19.89 0.78 -0.30
CA ALA A 147 -18.82 1.16 0.61
C ALA A 147 -18.20 2.49 0.18
N ASP A 148 -17.79 3.29 1.16
CA ASP A 148 -16.93 4.43 0.96
C ASP A 148 -15.46 4.04 1.22
N LEU A 149 -14.54 4.51 0.39
CA LEU A 149 -13.12 4.44 0.71
C LEU A 149 -12.82 5.48 1.78
N VAL A 150 -12.18 5.02 2.86
CA VAL A 150 -11.75 5.89 3.95
C VAL A 150 -10.25 5.87 4.12
N GLN A 151 -9.72 6.99 4.56
CA GLN A 151 -8.34 7.17 4.99
C GLN A 151 -8.32 7.45 6.49
N ILE A 152 -7.46 6.75 7.22
CA ILE A 152 -7.36 6.81 8.68
C ILE A 152 -5.95 7.27 9.05
N ASP A 153 -5.87 8.28 9.91
CA ASP A 153 -4.61 8.71 10.51
C ASP A 153 -4.16 7.67 11.56
N PRO A 154 -2.98 7.05 11.39
CA PRO A 154 -2.52 5.96 12.24
C PRO A 154 -2.08 6.38 13.64
N ARG A 155 -2.14 7.68 13.97
CA ARG A 155 -1.72 8.25 15.26
C ARG A 155 -2.91 8.62 16.13
N THR A 156 -4.00 9.01 15.49
CA THR A 156 -5.20 9.55 16.15
C THR A 156 -6.45 8.70 15.95
N GLY A 157 -6.46 7.82 14.93
CA GLY A 157 -7.67 7.14 14.48
C GLY A 157 -8.63 8.07 13.70
N ALA A 158 -8.26 9.32 13.45
CA ALA A 158 -9.10 10.24 12.69
C ALA A 158 -9.36 9.69 11.29
N THR A 159 -10.64 9.59 10.93
CA THR A 159 -11.09 8.97 9.67
C THR A 159 -11.65 10.02 8.72
N VAL A 160 -11.25 9.97 7.45
CA VAL A 160 -11.70 10.85 6.37
C VAL A 160 -12.29 10.00 5.25
N ILE A 161 -13.45 10.40 4.72
CA ILE A 161 -14.07 9.76 3.55
C ILE A 161 -13.46 10.35 2.28
N LEU A 162 -12.92 9.48 1.42
CA LEU A 162 -12.31 9.85 0.13
C LEU A 162 -13.28 9.74 -1.05
N GLY A 163 -14.35 8.96 -0.90
CA GLY A 163 -15.45 8.85 -1.86
C GLY A 163 -16.11 7.48 -1.87
N GLU A 164 -17.27 7.39 -2.49
CA GLU A 164 -17.98 6.12 -2.69
C GLU A 164 -17.26 5.26 -3.73
N ILE A 165 -17.12 3.97 -3.44
CA ILE A 165 -16.58 2.96 -4.34
C ILE A 165 -17.70 2.51 -5.31
N PRO A 166 -17.51 2.61 -6.64
CA PRO A 166 -18.50 2.15 -7.60
C PRO A 166 -18.75 0.65 -7.45
N GLN A 167 -19.97 0.22 -7.73
CA GLN A 167 -20.31 -1.20 -7.69
C GLN A 167 -19.59 -1.99 -8.81
N PRO A 168 -19.26 -3.27 -8.58
CA PRO A 168 -18.71 -4.11 -9.64
C PRO A 168 -19.74 -4.32 -10.77
N PRO A 169 -19.29 -4.76 -11.96
CA PRO A 169 -20.20 -5.12 -13.05
C PRO A 169 -21.24 -6.17 -12.63
N ASN A 170 -22.44 -6.05 -13.16
CA ASN A 170 -23.53 -7.00 -12.95
C ASN A 170 -23.76 -7.84 -14.23
N PRO A 171 -23.12 -9.02 -14.38
CA PRO A 171 -23.29 -9.85 -15.56
C PRO A 171 -24.69 -10.48 -15.65
N TYR A 172 -25.47 -10.47 -14.57
CA TYR A 172 -26.79 -11.08 -14.48
C TYR A 172 -27.94 -10.11 -14.80
N GLY A 173 -27.62 -8.86 -15.16
CA GLY A 173 -28.62 -7.84 -15.52
C GLY A 173 -29.53 -7.46 -14.35
N LEU A 174 -30.78 -7.09 -14.65
CA LEU A 174 -31.73 -6.58 -13.65
C LEU A 174 -32.07 -7.58 -12.53
N THR A 175 -31.84 -8.87 -12.74
CA THR A 175 -32.09 -9.91 -11.74
C THR A 175 -30.88 -10.18 -10.83
N GLY A 176 -29.71 -9.64 -11.16
CA GLY A 176 -28.52 -9.72 -10.32
C GLY A 176 -28.44 -8.60 -9.29
N THR A 177 -27.77 -8.88 -8.18
CA THR A 177 -27.31 -7.88 -7.20
C THR A 177 -25.79 -7.81 -7.23
N THR A 178 -25.25 -6.61 -7.04
CA THR A 178 -23.81 -6.38 -6.88
C THR A 178 -23.53 -5.83 -5.49
N GLY A 179 -22.36 -6.16 -4.96
CA GLY A 179 -21.92 -5.70 -3.65
C GLY A 179 -20.40 -5.75 -3.49
N ILE A 180 -19.90 -4.93 -2.58
CA ILE A 180 -18.50 -4.94 -2.15
C ILE A 180 -18.38 -5.84 -0.92
N MET A 181 -17.48 -6.81 -0.95
CA MET A 181 -17.24 -7.68 0.21
C MET A 181 -16.18 -7.03 1.08
N GLY A 182 -16.59 -6.47 2.22
CA GLY A 182 -15.71 -5.70 3.10
C GLY A 182 -14.73 -6.54 3.93
N TYR A 183 -14.12 -7.61 3.41
CA TYR A 183 -13.42 -8.57 4.28
C TYR A 183 -11.94 -8.84 4.05
N ILE A 184 -11.31 -8.38 2.98
CA ILE A 184 -9.85 -8.48 2.86
C ILE A 184 -9.35 -7.31 2.02
N GLY A 185 -8.53 -6.46 2.62
CA GLY A 185 -7.84 -5.37 1.93
C GLY A 185 -6.35 -5.63 1.94
N GLU A 186 -5.68 -5.58 0.80
CA GLU A 186 -4.21 -5.64 0.74
C GLU A 186 -3.68 -4.47 -0.09
N ALA A 187 -2.69 -3.76 0.42
CA ALA A 187 -1.97 -2.74 -0.34
C ALA A 187 -0.62 -3.28 -0.79
N THR A 188 -0.35 -3.20 -2.09
CA THR A 188 0.96 -3.51 -2.63
C THR A 188 1.96 -2.39 -2.32
N ARG A 189 3.24 -2.73 -2.40
CA ARG A 189 4.33 -1.75 -2.37
C ARG A 189 4.22 -0.68 -3.46
N GLY A 190 3.53 -0.99 -4.57
CA GLY A 190 3.27 -0.06 -5.66
C GLY A 190 2.10 0.90 -5.43
N GLY A 191 1.43 0.87 -4.27
CA GLY A 191 0.29 1.74 -3.96
C GLY A 191 -1.02 1.30 -4.60
N LYS A 192 -1.13 0.02 -4.96
CA LYS A 192 -2.41 -0.58 -5.36
C LYS A 192 -3.09 -1.22 -4.17
N TYR A 193 -4.32 -0.83 -3.90
CA TYR A 193 -5.18 -1.44 -2.90
C TYR A 193 -6.14 -2.43 -3.56
N TYR A 194 -6.10 -3.68 -3.11
CA TYR A 194 -6.91 -4.77 -3.61
C TYR A 194 -8.00 -5.16 -2.62
N PHE A 195 -9.17 -5.47 -3.15
CA PHE A 195 -10.31 -5.91 -2.35
C PHE A 195 -11.23 -6.85 -3.15
N PRO A 196 -11.89 -7.80 -2.49
CA PRO A 196 -12.87 -8.66 -3.14
C PRO A 196 -14.21 -7.92 -3.32
N ALA A 197 -14.86 -8.18 -4.44
CA ALA A 197 -16.23 -7.77 -4.70
C ALA A 197 -17.02 -8.92 -5.33
N VAL A 198 -18.34 -8.90 -5.18
CA VAL A 198 -19.22 -9.98 -5.64
C VAL A 198 -20.38 -9.43 -6.45
N SER A 199 -20.72 -10.14 -7.51
CA SER A 199 -22.06 -10.06 -8.12
C SER A 199 -22.72 -11.41 -7.94
N ALA A 200 -23.95 -11.43 -7.45
CA ALA A 200 -24.72 -12.64 -7.24
C ALA A 200 -26.08 -12.55 -7.94
N LEU A 201 -26.49 -13.65 -8.56
CA LEU A 201 -27.87 -13.86 -8.98
C LEU A 201 -28.64 -14.42 -7.80
N ILE A 202 -29.61 -13.66 -7.31
CA ILE A 202 -30.38 -14.01 -6.13
C ILE A 202 -31.81 -14.35 -6.56
N ASN A 203 -32.35 -15.45 -6.04
CA ASN A 203 -33.76 -15.76 -6.20
C ASN A 203 -34.60 -14.71 -5.44
N PRO A 204 -35.49 -13.95 -6.11
CA PRO A 204 -36.20 -12.86 -5.45
C PRO A 204 -37.27 -13.30 -4.44
N VAL A 205 -37.60 -14.61 -4.39
CA VAL A 205 -38.60 -15.18 -3.48
C VAL A 205 -37.94 -15.89 -2.31
N THR A 206 -36.94 -16.74 -2.59
CA THR A 206 -36.26 -17.53 -1.54
C THR A 206 -35.00 -16.86 -1.00
N PHE A 207 -34.57 -15.76 -1.64
CA PHE A 207 -33.28 -15.09 -1.42
C PHE A 207 -32.05 -15.99 -1.62
N ALA A 208 -32.21 -17.22 -2.10
CA ALA A 208 -31.09 -18.13 -2.33
C ALA A 208 -30.16 -17.60 -3.43
N ILE A 209 -28.85 -17.72 -3.21
CA ILE A 209 -27.82 -17.49 -4.24
C ILE A 209 -27.96 -18.60 -5.29
N ILE A 210 -28.34 -18.21 -6.50
CA ILE A 210 -28.45 -19.10 -7.65
C ILE A 210 -27.08 -19.27 -8.30
N ASP A 211 -26.35 -18.16 -8.47
CA ASP A 211 -25.02 -18.11 -9.04
C ASP A 211 -24.28 -16.85 -8.58
N TYR A 212 -22.95 -16.81 -8.71
CA TYR A 212 -22.16 -15.63 -8.40
C TYR A 212 -20.85 -15.54 -9.21
N SER A 213 -20.40 -14.30 -9.37
CA SER A 213 -19.13 -13.92 -9.97
C SER A 213 -18.32 -13.12 -8.96
N ILE A 214 -17.06 -13.49 -8.74
CA ILE A 214 -16.13 -12.75 -7.88
C ILE A 214 -15.23 -11.87 -8.72
N PHE A 215 -15.02 -10.65 -8.24
CA PHE A 215 -14.11 -9.68 -8.80
C PHE A 215 -13.01 -9.34 -7.81
N LEU A 216 -11.81 -9.14 -8.33
CA LEU A 216 -10.76 -8.40 -7.64
C LEU A 216 -10.87 -6.94 -8.08
N GLY A 217 -11.21 -6.07 -7.12
CA GLY A 217 -11.16 -4.62 -7.29
C GLY A 217 -9.77 -4.08 -7.00
N GLU A 218 -9.31 -3.12 -7.80
CA GLU A 218 -8.03 -2.41 -7.64
C GLU A 218 -8.28 -0.90 -7.54
N ILE A 219 -7.70 -0.25 -6.53
CA ILE A 219 -7.69 1.21 -6.36
C ILE A 219 -6.23 1.70 -6.36
N ASP A 220 -5.95 2.76 -7.11
CA ASP A 220 -4.64 3.41 -7.07
C ASP A 220 -4.57 4.46 -5.95
N LEU A 221 -3.86 4.12 -4.88
CA LEU A 221 -3.64 5.00 -3.73
C LEU A 221 -2.61 6.10 -4.03
N ASN A 222 -1.79 5.97 -5.09
CA ASN A 222 -0.84 7.02 -5.45
C ASN A 222 -1.54 8.31 -5.90
N ASN A 223 -2.75 8.18 -6.41
CA ASN A 223 -3.59 9.30 -6.82
C ASN A 223 -4.65 9.62 -5.74
N HIS A 224 -4.26 9.53 -4.47
CA HIS A 224 -5.09 9.76 -3.28
C HIS A 224 -6.30 8.83 -3.12
N GLY A 225 -6.50 7.84 -3.99
CA GLY A 225 -7.64 6.92 -3.92
C GLY A 225 -8.98 7.63 -3.87
N ASN A 226 -9.30 8.51 -4.83
CA ASN A 226 -10.70 8.95 -4.93
C ASN A 226 -11.56 7.69 -5.19
N GLY A 227 -12.69 7.52 -4.49
CA GLY A 227 -13.46 6.28 -4.54
C GLY A 227 -13.87 5.82 -5.95
N GLY A 228 -13.78 6.68 -6.97
CA GLY A 228 -14.11 6.39 -8.37
C GLY A 228 -13.01 5.76 -9.24
N ASN A 229 -11.74 5.70 -8.80
CA ASN A 229 -10.65 5.13 -9.59
C ASN A 229 -10.51 3.60 -9.38
N VAL A 230 -11.57 2.86 -9.68
CA VAL A 230 -11.65 1.42 -9.41
C VAL A 230 -11.67 0.62 -10.69
N VAL A 231 -10.80 -0.40 -10.76
CA VAL A 231 -10.78 -1.37 -11.85
C VAL A 231 -11.18 -2.74 -11.31
N TYR A 232 -12.15 -3.38 -11.96
CA TYR A 232 -12.58 -4.73 -11.61
C TYR A 232 -12.08 -5.77 -12.60
N ARG A 233 -11.59 -6.89 -12.08
CA ARG A 233 -11.23 -8.08 -12.88
C ARG A 233 -11.93 -9.31 -12.31
N ALA A 234 -12.68 -10.01 -13.16
CA ALA A 234 -13.28 -11.28 -12.75
C ALA A 234 -12.18 -12.30 -12.46
N ILE A 235 -12.34 -13.06 -11.37
CA ILE A 235 -11.39 -14.11 -10.97
C ILE A 235 -12.10 -15.45 -10.86
N SER A 236 -11.39 -16.52 -11.20
CA SER A 236 -11.86 -17.88 -11.02
C SER A 236 -11.51 -18.38 -9.61
N ILE A 237 -12.44 -19.05 -8.96
CA ILE A 237 -12.21 -19.69 -7.67
C ILE A 237 -11.80 -21.14 -7.91
N LEU A 238 -10.72 -21.58 -7.26
CA LEU A 238 -10.34 -22.98 -7.28
C LEU A 238 -11.46 -23.85 -6.68
N PRO A 239 -11.77 -25.03 -7.26
CA PRO A 239 -12.85 -25.88 -6.77
C PRO A 239 -12.75 -26.21 -5.27
N THR A 240 -11.53 -26.35 -4.75
CA THR A 240 -11.25 -26.61 -3.33
C THR A 240 -11.57 -25.42 -2.40
N CYS A 241 -11.55 -24.19 -2.90
CA CYS A 241 -11.88 -22.98 -2.16
C CYS A 241 -13.36 -22.61 -2.26
N ARG A 242 -14.11 -23.25 -3.15
CA ARG A 242 -15.52 -22.93 -3.41
C ARG A 242 -16.42 -23.06 -2.17
N PRO A 243 -16.31 -24.10 -1.32
CA PRO A 243 -17.14 -24.20 -0.11
C PRO A 243 -16.92 -23.03 0.86
N TYR A 244 -15.69 -22.53 0.96
CA TYR A 244 -15.37 -21.37 1.80
C TYR A 244 -16.01 -20.09 1.23
N MET A 245 -15.88 -19.90 -0.09
CA MET A 245 -16.50 -18.75 -0.76
C MET A 245 -18.03 -18.80 -0.67
N ASP A 246 -18.64 -19.96 -0.82
CA ASP A 246 -20.09 -20.15 -0.65
C ASP A 246 -20.54 -19.76 0.77
N ALA A 247 -19.76 -20.12 1.79
CA ALA A 247 -20.03 -19.71 3.18
C ALA A 247 -19.91 -18.19 3.37
N CYS A 248 -18.90 -17.54 2.76
CA CYS A 248 -18.76 -16.09 2.80
C CYS A 248 -19.94 -15.36 2.16
N ILE A 249 -20.38 -15.81 0.98
CA ILE A 249 -21.51 -15.18 0.27
C ILE A 249 -22.82 -15.47 1.02
N GLY A 250 -22.98 -16.66 1.60
CA GLY A 250 -24.10 -16.96 2.49
C GLY A 250 -24.17 -16.05 3.71
N ALA A 251 -23.02 -15.72 4.32
CA ALA A 251 -22.94 -14.78 5.43
C ALA A 251 -23.29 -13.35 4.99
N PHE A 252 -22.81 -12.92 3.82
CA PHE A 252 -23.19 -11.65 3.20
C PHE A 252 -24.69 -11.55 2.94
N GLN A 253 -25.31 -12.64 2.46
CA GLN A 253 -26.75 -12.71 2.24
C GLN A 253 -27.54 -12.54 3.55
N GLN A 254 -27.10 -13.19 4.63
CA GLN A 254 -27.73 -13.02 5.96
C GLN A 254 -27.63 -11.58 6.46
N TYR A 255 -26.46 -10.95 6.28
CA TYR A 255 -26.27 -9.55 6.63
C TYR A 255 -27.16 -8.62 5.80
N ALA A 256 -27.22 -8.82 4.48
CA ALA A 256 -28.08 -8.03 3.59
C ALA A 256 -29.56 -8.10 4.00
N LEU A 257 -30.03 -9.28 4.46
CA LEU A 257 -31.40 -9.47 4.95
C LEU A 257 -31.66 -8.83 6.32
N ASN A 258 -30.63 -8.68 7.15
CA ASN A 258 -30.72 -8.03 8.45
C ASN A 258 -29.47 -7.19 8.74
N PRO A 259 -29.37 -5.97 8.18
CA PRO A 259 -28.16 -5.16 8.32
C PRO A 259 -27.91 -4.65 9.76
N GLY A 260 -28.91 -4.69 10.62
CA GLY A 260 -28.77 -4.41 12.06
C GLY A 260 -28.23 -5.58 12.88
N SER A 261 -28.00 -6.74 12.24
CA SER A 261 -27.35 -7.88 12.88
C SER A 261 -25.83 -7.77 12.79
N ARG A 262 -25.14 -8.68 13.49
CA ARG A 262 -23.67 -8.72 13.50
C ARG A 262 -23.17 -8.91 12.06
N GLU A 263 -22.39 -7.95 11.54
CA GLU A 263 -21.67 -8.12 10.29
C GLU A 263 -20.85 -9.43 10.36
N PRO A 264 -20.74 -10.23 9.30
CA PRO A 264 -19.95 -11.45 9.32
C PRO A 264 -18.46 -11.09 9.31
N SER A 265 -17.90 -10.59 10.42
CA SER A 265 -16.46 -10.69 10.61
C SER A 265 -16.15 -12.17 10.65
N GLY A 266 -15.22 -12.59 9.80
CA GLY A 266 -14.62 -13.91 9.93
C GLY A 266 -13.90 -14.01 11.27
N GLU A 267 -14.61 -14.33 12.34
CA GLU A 267 -14.02 -15.14 13.39
C GLU A 267 -13.75 -16.50 12.73
N PHE A 268 -12.48 -16.76 12.41
CA PHE A 268 -11.99 -18.13 12.41
C PHE A 268 -12.27 -18.68 13.81
N ARG A 269 -13.42 -19.33 14.00
CA ARG A 269 -13.57 -20.27 15.10
C ARG A 269 -12.67 -21.44 14.76
N THR A 270 -11.47 -21.47 15.34
CA THR A 270 -10.78 -22.74 15.54
C THR A 270 -11.64 -23.55 16.51
N GLY A 271 -12.59 -24.29 15.94
CA GLY A 271 -13.31 -25.34 16.64
C GLY A 271 -12.34 -26.45 17.01
N HIS A 272 -12.55 -26.98 18.21
CA HIS A 272 -11.89 -28.11 18.85
C HIS A 272 -11.37 -29.22 17.94
#